data_AF-A0A251ZYS2-F1
#
_entry.id   AF-A0A251ZYS2-F1
#
_cell.length_a   1.000
_cell.length_b   1.000
_cell.length_c   1.000
_cell.angle_alpha   90.00
_cell.angle_beta   90.00
_cell.angle_gamma   90.00
#
_symmetry.space_group_name_H-M   'P 1'
#
loop_
_entity.id
_entity.type
_entity.pdbx_description
1 polymer ?
#
loop_
_entity_poly.entity_id
_entity_poly.type
_entity_poly.pdbx_seq_one_letter_code
_entity_poly.pdbx_strand_id
1 'polypeptide(L)'
;MSSIFYPTDEDLLLYRDMTIALGAPPNSHMFRFRGPAGQHLVFIGDSGTQEWSRVQQIAARRWPDLPAPGPIAHDGTVLDSLPERIVYQILKGFLRRNMVLDVQEPIGLAQGRFRADLTLRKGNASRYIEVAGCCGSDRITRNEEERRWLA
;
A
#
# COMPACT_ATOMS: atom_id res chain seq x y z
N MET A 1 -20.91 -17.40 -16.27
CA MET A 1 -21.85 -16.28 -16.05
C MET A 1 -21.02 -15.06 -15.69
N SER A 2 -20.91 -14.08 -16.60
CA SER A 2 -20.30 -12.78 -16.29
C SER A 2 -21.40 -11.88 -15.73
N SER A 3 -21.34 -11.56 -14.44
CA SER A 3 -22.22 -10.54 -13.87
C SER A 3 -21.57 -9.17 -14.04
N ILE A 4 -22.40 -8.15 -14.24
CA ILE A 4 -22.02 -6.72 -14.30
C ILE A 4 -21.46 -6.17 -12.98
N PHE A 5 -21.27 -7.03 -11.98
CA PHE A 5 -20.69 -6.69 -10.69
C PHE A 5 -19.32 -7.34 -10.48
N TYR A 6 -18.84 -8.14 -11.43
CA TYR A 6 -17.56 -8.85 -11.31
C TYR A 6 -16.46 -8.24 -12.17
N PRO A 7 -15.26 -8.02 -11.60
CA PRO A 7 -14.12 -7.54 -12.37
C PRO A 7 -13.71 -8.54 -13.46
N THR A 8 -13.35 -8.00 -14.61
CA THR A 8 -12.89 -8.66 -15.83
C THR A 8 -11.40 -8.37 -16.06
N ASP A 9 -10.81 -8.99 -17.09
CA ASP A 9 -9.43 -8.67 -17.48
C ASP A 9 -9.28 -7.24 -18.01
N GLU A 10 -10.35 -6.66 -18.58
CA GLU A 10 -10.40 -5.26 -19.01
C GLU A 10 -10.42 -4.31 -17.81
N ASP A 11 -11.10 -4.68 -16.74
CA ASP A 11 -11.12 -3.93 -15.48
C ASP A 11 -9.72 -3.83 -14.85
N LEU A 12 -8.91 -4.88 -14.96
CA LEU A 12 -7.50 -4.85 -14.50
C LEU A 12 -6.62 -3.94 -15.35
N LEU A 13 -6.83 -3.93 -16.67
CA LEU A 13 -6.11 -3.03 -17.57
C LEU A 13 -6.50 -1.58 -17.29
N LEU A 14 -7.79 -1.30 -17.13
CA LEU A 14 -8.29 0.02 -16.76
C LEU A 14 -7.75 0.48 -15.40
N TYR A 15 -7.72 -0.39 -14.40
CA TYR A 15 -7.17 -0.08 -13.08
C TYR A 15 -5.67 0.24 -13.16
N ARG A 16 -4.90 -0.54 -13.92
CA ARG A 16 -3.48 -0.30 -14.17
C ARG A 16 -3.26 1.04 -14.87
N ASP A 17 -3.98 1.30 -15.96
CA ASP A 17 -3.80 2.51 -16.76
C ASP A 17 -4.14 3.76 -15.95
N MET A 18 -5.19 3.69 -15.12
CA MET A 18 -5.51 4.75 -14.17
C MET A 18 -4.44 4.92 -13.09
N THR A 19 -3.90 3.83 -12.55
CA THR A 19 -2.81 3.90 -11.57
C THR A 19 -1.58 4.59 -12.15
N ILE A 20 -1.23 4.28 -13.40
CA ILE A 20 -0.11 4.91 -14.11
C ILE A 20 -0.40 6.40 -14.34
N ALA A 21 -1.60 6.75 -14.83
CA ALA A 21 -1.96 8.12 -15.14
C ALA A 21 -2.01 9.03 -13.90
N LEU A 22 -2.45 8.48 -12.75
CA LEU A 22 -2.57 9.21 -11.49
C LEU A 22 -1.27 9.21 -10.68
N GLY A 23 -0.33 8.31 -10.99
CA GLY A 23 0.83 8.04 -10.13
C GLY A 23 0.48 7.40 -8.79
N ALA A 24 -0.78 6.98 -8.59
CA ALA A 24 -1.28 6.35 -7.37
C ALA A 24 -2.48 5.44 -7.68
N PRO A 25 -2.76 4.41 -6.86
CA PRO A 25 -3.94 3.57 -7.04
C PRO A 25 -5.24 4.39 -6.97
N PRO A 26 -6.15 4.27 -7.97
CA PRO A 26 -7.41 5.00 -7.96
C PRO A 26 -8.36 4.49 -6.87
N ASN A 27 -9.06 5.41 -6.20
CA ASN A 27 -10.11 5.03 -5.27
C ASN A 27 -11.39 4.58 -6.02
N SER A 28 -12.24 3.80 -5.34
CA SER A 28 -13.48 3.24 -5.92
C SER A 28 -14.43 4.31 -6.45
N HIS A 29 -14.47 5.49 -5.81
CA HIS A 29 -15.34 6.60 -6.22
C HIS A 29 -14.94 7.19 -7.58
N MET A 30 -13.66 7.18 -7.95
CA MET A 30 -13.19 7.73 -9.25
C MET A 30 -13.76 6.96 -10.44
N PHE A 31 -14.05 5.67 -10.27
CA PHE A 31 -14.59 4.84 -11.34
C PHE A 31 -16.05 5.17 -11.69
N ARG A 32 -16.77 5.90 -10.82
CA ARG A 32 -18.13 6.41 -11.12
C ARG A 32 -18.14 7.36 -12.32
N PHE A 33 -17.01 8.03 -12.59
CA PHE A 33 -16.86 8.99 -13.68
C PHE A 33 -16.33 8.38 -14.98
N ARG A 34 -15.99 7.08 -14.99
CA ARG A 34 -15.55 6.36 -16.20
C ARG A 34 -16.71 5.77 -17.01
N GLY A 35 -17.95 6.01 -16.58
CA GLY A 35 -19.15 5.46 -17.22
C GLY A 35 -19.16 3.94 -17.17
N PRO A 36 -19.72 3.27 -18.19
CA PRO A 36 -19.86 1.81 -18.21
C PRO A 36 -18.54 1.06 -17.98
N ALA A 37 -17.42 1.59 -18.48
CA ALA A 37 -16.11 0.96 -18.37
C ALA A 37 -15.58 0.87 -16.92
N GLY A 38 -16.01 1.76 -16.02
CA GLY A 38 -15.59 1.73 -14.61
C GLY A 38 -16.60 1.10 -13.67
N GLN A 39 -17.78 0.71 -14.17
CA GLN A 39 -18.92 0.38 -13.33
C GLN A 39 -18.66 -0.83 -12.42
N HIS A 40 -17.86 -1.79 -12.87
CA HIS A 40 -17.45 -2.95 -12.07
C HIS A 40 -16.44 -2.59 -10.97
N LEU A 41 -15.63 -1.56 -11.20
CA LEU A 41 -14.57 -1.10 -10.30
C LEU A 41 -15.11 -0.18 -9.19
N VAL A 42 -16.33 0.37 -9.33
CA VAL A 42 -16.98 1.22 -8.32
C VAL A 42 -17.19 0.49 -6.99
N PHE A 43 -17.39 -0.82 -7.02
CA PHE A 43 -17.74 -1.60 -5.83
C PHE A 43 -16.54 -2.25 -5.14
N ILE A 44 -15.33 -2.15 -5.72
CA ILE A 44 -14.13 -2.82 -5.21
C ILE A 44 -13.67 -2.28 -3.85
N GLY A 45 -13.89 -0.98 -3.60
CA GLY A 45 -13.48 -0.32 -2.35
C GLY A 45 -14.56 -0.31 -1.26
N ASP A 46 -15.82 -0.56 -1.61
CA ASP A 46 -16.96 -0.40 -0.70
C ASP A 46 -17.39 -1.71 -0.01
N SER A 47 -16.97 -2.89 -0.50
CA SER A 47 -17.56 -4.18 -0.06
C SER A 47 -16.81 -4.93 1.05
N GLY A 48 -15.66 -4.44 1.52
CA GLY A 48 -14.97 -4.96 2.72
C GLY A 48 -14.57 -6.44 2.75
N THR A 49 -14.89 -7.27 1.74
CA THR A 49 -14.63 -8.72 1.70
C THR A 49 -14.59 -9.23 0.25
N GLN A 50 -14.08 -10.44 0.02
CA GLN A 50 -14.10 -11.28 -1.21
C GLN A 50 -13.74 -10.69 -2.60
N GLU A 51 -14.28 -9.55 -3.03
CA GLU A 51 -14.05 -9.01 -4.38
C GLU A 51 -12.62 -8.52 -4.57
N TRP A 52 -12.07 -7.80 -3.60
CA TRP A 52 -10.66 -7.38 -3.63
C TRP A 52 -9.71 -8.58 -3.62
N SER A 53 -10.01 -9.61 -2.82
CA SER A 53 -9.25 -10.86 -2.83
C SER A 53 -9.29 -11.54 -4.20
N ARG A 54 -10.41 -11.46 -4.93
CA ARG A 54 -10.53 -12.01 -6.29
C ARG A 54 -9.72 -11.20 -7.32
N VAL A 55 -9.77 -9.88 -7.25
CA VAL A 55 -8.93 -8.99 -8.07
C VAL A 55 -7.45 -9.30 -7.86
N GLN A 56 -7.03 -9.43 -6.59
CA GLN A 56 -5.68 -9.83 -6.24
C GLN A 56 -5.31 -11.21 -6.78
N GLN A 57 -6.22 -12.19 -6.74
CA GLN A 57 -5.98 -13.51 -7.32
C GLN A 57 -5.81 -13.47 -8.84
N ILE A 58 -6.62 -12.69 -9.56
CA ILE A 58 -6.46 -12.55 -11.02
C ILE A 58 -5.16 -11.80 -11.34
N ALA A 59 -4.85 -10.73 -10.60
CA ALA A 59 -3.59 -10.02 -10.73
C ALA A 59 -2.39 -10.95 -10.48
N ALA A 60 -2.40 -11.74 -9.41
CA ALA A 60 -1.33 -12.71 -9.11
C ALA A 60 -1.19 -13.81 -10.16
N ARG A 61 -2.28 -14.23 -10.82
CA ARG A 61 -2.21 -15.16 -11.96
C ARG A 61 -1.57 -14.52 -13.20
N ARG A 62 -1.85 -13.25 -13.43
CA ARG A 62 -1.34 -12.51 -14.60
C ARG A 62 0.10 -12.03 -14.42
N TRP A 63 0.49 -11.70 -13.19
CA TRP A 63 1.82 -11.26 -12.81
C TRP A 63 2.31 -12.15 -11.65
N PRO A 64 2.91 -13.31 -11.96
CA PRO A 64 3.33 -14.29 -10.95
C PRO A 64 4.39 -13.77 -9.99
N ASP A 65 5.12 -12.73 -10.39
CA ASP A 65 6.14 -12.07 -9.57
C ASP A 65 5.56 -11.00 -8.61
N LEU A 66 4.23 -10.84 -8.56
CA LEU A 66 3.61 -9.93 -7.61
C LEU A 66 3.87 -10.40 -6.16
N PRO A 67 4.14 -9.48 -5.23
CA PRO A 67 4.24 -9.82 -3.83
C PRO A 67 2.95 -10.47 -3.32
N ALA A 68 3.07 -11.51 -2.50
CA ALA A 68 1.93 -12.17 -1.86
C ALA A 68 1.06 -11.13 -1.11
N PRO A 69 -0.28 -11.25 -1.11
CA PRO A 69 -1.12 -10.27 -0.43
C PRO A 69 -0.95 -10.33 1.10
N GLY A 70 -1.31 -9.23 1.75
CA GLY A 70 -1.39 -9.15 3.21
C GLY A 70 -0.15 -8.56 3.91
N PRO A 71 -0.21 -8.42 5.24
CA PRO A 71 0.81 -7.72 6.03
C PRO A 71 1.91 -8.60 6.61
N ILE A 72 1.86 -9.93 6.45
CA ILE A 72 2.79 -10.86 7.11
C ILE A 72 3.99 -11.16 6.23
N ALA A 73 5.19 -10.77 6.67
CA ALA A 73 6.45 -11.03 5.98
C ALA A 73 6.86 -12.52 6.05
N HIS A 74 7.84 -12.92 5.23
CA HIS A 74 8.36 -14.30 5.19
C HIS A 74 8.94 -14.80 6.53
N ASP A 75 9.42 -13.89 7.37
CA ASP A 75 9.95 -14.20 8.71
C ASP A 75 8.87 -14.20 9.80
N GLY A 76 7.60 -14.04 9.43
CA GLY A 76 6.46 -13.98 10.36
C GLY A 76 6.21 -12.59 10.95
N THR A 77 7.01 -11.58 10.62
CA THR A 77 6.77 -10.20 11.09
C THR A 77 5.45 -9.68 10.53
N VAL A 78 4.60 -9.11 11.40
CA VAL A 78 3.32 -8.51 11.02
C VAL A 78 3.51 -6.99 10.90
N LEU A 79 3.15 -6.43 9.75
CA LEU A 79 3.18 -4.98 9.46
C LEU A 79 1.75 -4.42 9.44
N ASP A 80 1.57 -3.10 9.35
CA ASP A 80 0.21 -2.53 9.28
C ASP A 80 -0.39 -2.65 7.89
N SER A 81 0.45 -2.77 6.85
CA SER A 81 -0.02 -2.85 5.46
C SER A 81 0.86 -3.67 4.52
N LEU A 82 0.31 -4.04 3.35
CA LEU A 82 1.05 -4.71 2.28
C LEU A 82 2.23 -3.85 1.75
N PRO A 83 2.07 -2.53 1.48
CA PRO A 83 3.20 -1.66 1.13
C PRO A 83 4.32 -1.69 2.18
N GLU A 84 4.00 -1.59 3.47
CA GLU A 84 5.00 -1.68 4.54
C GLU A 84 5.72 -3.02 4.55
N ARG A 85 4.98 -4.12 4.39
CA ARG A 85 5.58 -5.46 4.27
C ARG A 85 6.57 -5.52 3.12
N ILE A 86 6.22 -4.99 1.95
CA ILE A 86 7.12 -4.98 0.78
C ILE A 86 8.40 -4.20 1.09
N VAL A 87 8.28 -2.99 1.66
CA VAL A 87 9.44 -2.18 2.04
C VAL A 87 10.29 -2.88 3.11
N TYR A 88 9.66 -3.46 4.13
CA TYR A 88 10.34 -4.24 5.17
C TYR A 88 11.17 -5.37 4.57
N GLN A 89 10.58 -6.19 3.68
CA GLN A 89 11.25 -7.34 3.09
C GLN A 89 12.43 -6.93 2.20
N ILE A 90 12.28 -5.84 1.43
CA ILE A 90 13.38 -5.28 0.63
C ILE A 90 14.52 -4.84 1.55
N LEU A 91 14.24 -4.03 2.57
CA LEU A 91 15.25 -3.53 3.50
C LEU A 91 15.92 -4.67 4.28
N LYS A 92 15.17 -5.70 4.66
CA LYS A 92 15.69 -6.90 5.33
C LYS A 92 16.76 -7.59 4.50
N GLY A 93 16.55 -7.69 3.18
CA GLY A 93 17.51 -8.26 2.23
C GLY A 93 18.82 -7.45 2.10
N PHE A 94 18.82 -6.18 2.51
CA PHE A 94 19.98 -5.29 2.44
C PHE A 94 20.70 -5.08 3.79
N LEU A 95 20.24 -5.70 4.88
CA LEU A 95 20.90 -5.53 6.17
C LEU A 95 22.33 -6.07 6.15
N ARG A 96 23.26 -5.23 6.61
CA ARG A 96 24.67 -5.59 6.80
C ARG A 96 24.95 -5.79 8.28
N ARG A 97 26.17 -6.23 8.60
CA ARG A 97 26.63 -6.38 9.98
C ARG A 97 26.36 -5.11 10.80
N ASN A 98 25.81 -5.30 12.00
CA ASN A 98 25.43 -4.23 12.96
C ASN A 98 24.34 -3.27 12.45
N MET A 99 23.55 -3.68 11.45
CA MET A 99 22.31 -3.00 11.09
C MET A 99 21.12 -3.71 11.72
N VAL A 100 20.16 -2.94 12.21
CA VAL A 100 18.89 -3.44 12.74
C VAL A 100 17.76 -2.71 12.04
N LEU A 101 16.72 -3.47 11.68
CA LEU A 101 15.47 -2.94 11.14
C LEU A 101 14.37 -3.25 12.15
N ASP A 102 13.84 -2.22 12.77
CA ASP A 102 12.73 -2.30 13.72
C ASP A 102 11.45 -1.81 13.07
N VAL A 103 10.32 -2.22 13.65
CA VAL A 103 8.97 -1.91 13.17
C VAL A 103 8.27 -1.09 14.25
N GLN A 104 7.54 -0.03 13.85
CA GLN A 104 6.69 0.77 14.75
C GLN A 104 7.42 1.43 15.93
N GLU A 105 8.69 1.77 15.74
CA GLU A 105 9.51 2.45 16.76
C GLU A 105 9.01 3.88 17.00
N PRO A 106 8.87 4.32 18.26
CA PRO A 106 8.48 5.68 18.59
C PRO A 106 9.51 6.73 18.12
N ILE A 107 9.02 7.85 17.60
CA ILE A 107 9.83 9.03 17.24
C ILE A 107 9.67 10.10 18.34
N GLY A 108 10.77 10.44 19.03
CA GLY A 108 10.84 11.55 19.99
C GLY A 108 10.64 11.20 21.47
N LEU A 109 11.18 12.04 22.36
CA LEU A 109 11.33 11.79 23.82
C LEU A 109 10.13 12.16 24.70
N ALA A 110 8.96 12.46 24.14
CA ALA A 110 7.76 12.70 24.94
C ALA A 110 6.54 12.06 24.29
N GLN A 111 6.05 10.98 24.91
CA GLN A 111 4.68 10.46 24.79
C GLN A 111 4.33 9.62 23.55
N GLY A 112 5.28 9.22 22.71
CA GLY A 112 5.05 8.15 21.71
C GLY A 112 3.88 8.40 20.74
N ARG A 113 3.58 9.67 20.45
CA ARG A 113 2.49 10.07 19.56
C ARG A 113 2.77 9.77 18.10
N PHE A 114 4.04 9.66 17.73
CA PHE A 114 4.48 9.33 16.38
C PHE A 114 5.32 8.06 16.45
N ARG A 115 4.98 7.11 15.58
CA ARG A 115 5.72 5.87 15.36
C ARG A 115 6.12 5.86 13.91
N ALA A 116 7.38 5.53 13.65
CA ALA A 116 7.81 5.25 12.29
C ALA A 116 7.32 3.86 11.92
N ASP A 117 6.80 3.68 10.71
CA ASP A 117 6.47 2.33 10.21
C ASP A 117 7.70 1.42 10.32
N LEU A 118 8.87 1.93 9.91
CA LEU A 118 10.14 1.22 9.99
C LEU A 118 11.26 2.13 10.54
N THR A 119 12.19 1.56 11.30
CA THR A 119 13.40 2.25 11.74
C THR A 119 14.64 1.46 11.40
N LEU A 120 15.55 2.07 10.63
CA LEU A 120 16.83 1.50 10.29
C LEU A 120 17.92 2.07 11.22
N ARG A 121 18.54 1.19 12.02
CA ARG A 121 19.62 1.54 12.94
C ARG A 121 20.96 0.99 12.47
N LYS A 122 22.02 1.77 12.66
CA LYS A 122 23.42 1.34 12.49
C LYS A 122 24.32 2.05 13.51
N GLY A 123 24.80 1.31 14.50
CA GLY A 123 25.50 1.92 15.64
C GLY A 123 24.60 2.94 16.35
N ASN A 124 25.08 4.18 16.48
CA ASN A 124 24.35 5.26 17.16
C ASN A 124 23.47 6.09 16.21
N ALA A 125 23.35 5.71 14.93
CA ALA A 125 22.52 6.40 13.96
C ALA A 125 21.20 5.67 13.72
N SER A 126 20.10 6.42 13.70
CA SER A 126 18.77 5.95 13.35
C SER A 126 18.22 6.73 12.16
N ARG A 127 17.47 6.04 11.30
CA ARG A 127 16.65 6.61 10.23
C ARG A 127 15.23 6.06 10.38
N TYR A 128 14.29 6.98 10.55
CA TYR A 128 12.86 6.70 10.64
C TYR A 128 12.26 6.77 9.24
N ILE A 129 11.47 5.77 8.86
CA ILE A 129 10.90 5.61 7.52
C ILE A 129 9.38 5.49 7.68
N GLU A 130 8.67 6.34 6.97
CA GLU A 130 7.21 6.27 6.79
C GLU A 130 6.92 5.73 5.39
N VAL A 131 6.05 4.72 5.30
CA VAL A 131 5.54 4.17 4.05
C VAL A 131 4.20 4.83 3.76
N ALA A 132 4.26 5.89 2.97
CA ALA A 132 3.06 6.60 2.56
C ALA A 132 2.27 5.79 1.52
N GLY A 133 0.95 5.69 1.70
CA GLY A 133 0.01 5.16 0.70
C GLY A 133 -0.14 6.10 -0.51
N CYS A 134 -1.37 6.44 -0.93
CA CYS A 134 -1.57 7.37 -2.04
C CYS A 134 -0.94 8.75 -1.74
N CYS A 135 -0.09 9.23 -2.64
CA CYS A 135 0.64 10.51 -2.55
C CYS A 135 0.09 11.58 -3.52
N GLY A 136 -1.21 11.51 -3.84
CA GLY A 136 -1.87 12.49 -4.69
C GLY A 136 -2.12 13.82 -3.96
N SER A 137 -2.34 14.89 -4.73
CA SER A 137 -2.73 16.21 -4.20
C SER A 137 -4.06 16.19 -3.43
N ASP A 138 -4.83 15.11 -3.57
CA ASP A 138 -6.10 14.83 -2.89
C ASP A 138 -5.94 14.00 -1.62
N ARG A 139 -4.72 13.65 -1.20
CA ARG A 139 -4.48 12.89 0.04
C ARG A 139 -5.01 13.66 1.26
N ILE A 140 -5.88 13.00 2.02
CA ILE A 140 -6.31 13.48 3.34
C ILE A 140 -5.17 13.21 4.33
N THR A 141 -4.52 14.28 4.81
CA THR A 141 -3.44 14.21 5.80
C THR A 141 -4.03 14.19 7.21
N ARG A 142 -3.47 13.38 8.11
CA ARG A 142 -3.93 13.25 9.51
C ARG A 142 -3.68 14.52 10.31
N ASN A 143 -2.64 15.28 9.96
CA ASN A 143 -2.25 16.53 10.62
C ASN A 143 -1.43 17.44 9.68
N GLU A 144 -1.10 18.63 10.17
CA GLU A 144 -0.35 19.64 9.40
C GLU A 144 1.11 19.24 9.14
N GLU A 145 1.73 18.44 10.01
CA GLU A 145 3.10 17.95 9.82
C GLU A 145 3.18 16.96 8.65
N GLU A 146 2.26 16.00 8.58
CA GLU A 146 2.14 15.06 7.46
C GLU A 146 1.92 15.82 6.14
N ARG A 147 1.13 16.91 6.16
CA ARG A 147 0.94 17.77 4.99
C ARG A 147 2.22 18.46 4.54
N ARG A 148 3.07 18.91 5.47
CA ARG A 148 4.34 19.57 5.15
C ARG A 148 5.40 18.60 4.62
N TRP A 149 5.41 17.35 5.07
CA TRP A 149 6.36 16.34 4.59
C TRP A 149 6.07 15.86 3.16
N LEU A 150 4.84 16.07 2.69
CA LEU A 150 4.37 15.63 1.36
C LEU A 150 4.38 16.75 0.30
N ALA A 151 4.67 18.00 0.69
CA ALA A 151 4.76 19.16 -0.20
C ALA A 151 6.20 19.37 -0.70
#